data_AF-A0A371YWK2-F1
#
_entry.id   AF-A0A371YWK2-F1
#
_cell.length_a   1.000
_cell.length_b   1.000
_cell.length_c   1.000
_cell.angle_alpha   90.00
_cell.angle_beta   90.00
_cell.angle_gamma   90.00
#
_symmetry.space_group_name_H-M   'P 1'
#
loop_
_entity.id
_entity.type
_entity.pdbx_description
1 polymer ?
#
loop_
_entity_poly.entity_id
_entity_poly.type
_entity_poly.pdbx_seq_one_letter_code
_entity_poly.pdbx_strand_id
1 'polypeptide(L)'
;GKARRDNRTQDIEDAASRGFGPVDKVAARARRERLTADEPVLAPPFWGPRTLEATPEAVLPFLNERSLYQFQWGFRKQGRSLEDFMVWARQELRPVLRRMLALCAENDILHPRASYGYWKAAGEGNDLVLFG
;
A
#
# COMPACT_ATOMS: atom_id res chain seq x y z
N GLY A 1 -38.51 -14.47 -6.11
CA GLY A 1 -37.55 -15.36 -5.42
C GLY A 1 -36.15 -14.95 -5.79
N LYS A 2 -35.30 -14.56 -4.83
CA LYS A 2 -33.91 -14.18 -5.09
C LYS A 2 -33.10 -15.43 -5.44
N ALA A 3 -32.57 -15.48 -6.66
CA ALA A 3 -31.66 -16.53 -7.10
C ALA A 3 -30.43 -16.57 -6.18
N ARG A 4 -30.15 -17.75 -5.60
CA ARG A 4 -28.92 -18.01 -4.87
C ARG A 4 -27.76 -17.90 -5.86
N ARG A 5 -26.80 -17.00 -5.59
CA ARG A 5 -25.49 -17.08 -6.24
C ARG A 5 -24.85 -18.36 -5.75
N ASP A 6 -24.70 -19.33 -6.64
CA ASP A 6 -23.83 -20.47 -6.40
C ASP A 6 -22.44 -19.93 -6.13
N ASN A 7 -21.94 -20.26 -4.94
CA ASN A 7 -20.57 -20.02 -4.55
C ASN A 7 -19.72 -21.00 -5.37
N ARG A 8 -19.49 -20.66 -6.65
CA ARG A 8 -18.31 -21.16 -7.36
C ARG A 8 -17.17 -20.77 -6.45
N THR A 9 -16.61 -21.74 -5.76
CA THR A 9 -15.19 -21.75 -5.41
C THR A 9 -14.51 -21.38 -6.72
N GLN A 10 -14.27 -20.08 -6.93
CA GLN A 10 -13.20 -19.66 -7.80
C GLN A 10 -12.05 -20.38 -7.16
N ASP A 11 -11.62 -21.45 -7.84
CA ASP A 11 -10.32 -22.04 -7.63
C ASP A 11 -9.42 -20.86 -7.29
N ILE A 12 -8.92 -20.86 -6.05
CA ILE A 12 -7.82 -19.98 -5.70
C ILE A 12 -6.73 -20.53 -6.61
N GLU A 13 -6.70 -20.03 -7.84
CA GLU A 13 -5.74 -20.41 -8.84
C GLU A 13 -4.42 -20.18 -8.14
N ASP A 14 -3.73 -21.26 -7.83
CA ASP A 14 -2.42 -21.23 -7.23
C ASP A 14 -1.59 -20.28 -8.08
N ALA A 15 -1.37 -19.06 -7.58
CA ALA A 15 -0.55 -18.05 -8.23
C ALA A 15 0.86 -18.61 -8.49
N ALA A 16 1.24 -19.69 -7.79
CA ALA A 16 2.44 -20.48 -8.00
C ALA A 16 2.53 -21.17 -9.38
N SER A 17 1.43 -21.36 -10.12
CA SER A 17 1.42 -22.18 -11.35
C SER A 17 1.46 -21.39 -12.66
N ARG A 18 1.21 -20.08 -12.64
CA ARG A 18 1.29 -19.23 -13.83
C ARG A 18 2.54 -18.37 -13.81
N GLY A 19 3.54 -18.77 -14.60
CA GLY A 19 4.68 -17.90 -14.93
C GLY A 19 6.04 -18.33 -14.37
N PHE A 20 6.12 -19.40 -13.59
CA PHE A 20 7.39 -19.90 -13.03
C PHE A 20 8.07 -20.98 -13.91
N GLY A 21 7.97 -20.86 -15.23
CA GLY A 21 8.80 -21.66 -16.13
C GLY A 21 10.28 -21.28 -16.00
N PRO A 22 11.22 -22.13 -16.46
CA PRO A 22 12.64 -21.77 -16.47
C PRO A 22 12.85 -20.45 -17.21
N VAL A 23 13.43 -19.46 -16.53
CA VAL A 23 13.73 -18.16 -17.13
C VAL A 23 15.03 -18.27 -17.91
N ASP A 24 15.01 -17.89 -19.19
CA ASP A 24 16.24 -17.62 -19.92
C ASP A 24 16.91 -16.37 -19.32
N LYS A 25 17.89 -16.60 -18.44
CA LYS A 25 18.63 -15.55 -17.73
C LYS A 25 19.34 -14.60 -18.71
N VAL A 26 19.80 -15.09 -19.86
CA VAL A 26 20.52 -14.28 -20.85
C VAL A 26 19.55 -13.34 -21.55
N ALA A 27 18.43 -13.89 -22.06
CA ALA A 27 17.40 -13.07 -22.70
C ALA A 27 16.80 -12.04 -21.74
N ALA A 28 16.55 -12.42 -20.48
CA ALA A 28 16.05 -11.51 -19.45
C ALA A 28 17.03 -10.36 -19.14
N ARG A 29 18.34 -10.67 -19.04
CA ARG A 29 19.39 -9.66 -18.85
C ARG A 29 19.47 -8.69 -20.03
N ALA A 30 19.55 -9.21 -21.25
CA ALA A 30 19.62 -8.40 -22.47
C ALA A 30 18.39 -7.48 -22.62
N ARG A 31 17.20 -7.95 -22.23
CA ARG A 31 15.99 -7.13 -22.20
C ARG A 31 16.11 -5.98 -21.20
N ARG A 32 16.61 -6.22 -19.98
CA ARG A 32 16.78 -5.16 -18.98
C ARG A 32 17.79 -4.11 -19.43
N GLU A 33 18.95 -4.54 -19.91
CA GLU A 33 20.00 -3.65 -20.43
C GLU A 33 19.46 -2.75 -21.55
N ARG A 34 18.65 -3.30 -22.47
CA ARG A 34 17.99 -2.52 -23.52
C ARG A 34 17.00 -1.50 -22.97
N LEU A 35 16.21 -1.87 -21.95
CA LEU A 35 15.17 -1.00 -21.38
C LEU A 35 15.76 0.16 -20.57
N THR A 36 16.94 -0.02 -19.98
CA THR A 36 17.58 0.98 -19.13
C THR A 36 18.80 1.64 -19.79
N ALA A 37 19.02 1.41 -21.10
CA ALA A 37 20.23 1.86 -21.80
C ALA A 37 20.42 3.39 -21.73
N ASP A 38 19.32 4.13 -21.78
CA ASP A 38 19.32 5.60 -21.79
C ASP A 38 18.98 6.21 -20.42
N GLU A 39 18.79 5.38 -19.40
CA GLU A 39 18.42 5.84 -18.06
C GLU A 39 19.67 5.96 -17.16
N PRO A 40 19.90 7.10 -16.51
CA PRO A 40 21.00 7.23 -15.57
C PRO A 40 20.85 6.30 -14.36
N VAL A 41 21.97 5.77 -13.89
CA VAL A 41 21.98 5.00 -12.64
C VAL A 41 21.73 5.95 -11.47
N LEU A 42 20.57 5.81 -10.83
CA LEU A 42 20.22 6.61 -9.65
C LEU A 42 21.01 6.14 -8.43
N ALA A 43 21.80 7.04 -7.85
CA ALA A 43 22.40 6.83 -6.54
C ALA A 43 21.38 7.22 -5.45
N PRO A 44 21.06 6.32 -4.51
CA PRO A 44 20.20 6.70 -3.40
C PRO A 44 20.93 7.68 -2.47
N PRO A 45 20.19 8.45 -1.66
CA PRO A 45 20.79 9.41 -0.73
C PRO A 45 21.67 8.73 0.35
N PHE A 46 21.48 7.44 0.60
CA PHE A 46 22.31 6.61 1.49
C PHE A 46 22.14 5.13 1.14
N TRP A 47 23.01 4.27 1.68
CA TRP A 47 22.86 2.81 1.64
C TRP A 47 22.61 2.27 3.06
N GLY A 48 21.90 1.15 3.15
CA GLY A 48 21.55 0.48 4.40
C GLY A 48 20.21 0.98 5.00
N PRO A 49 19.88 0.50 6.21
CA PRO A 49 18.65 0.86 6.89
C PRO A 49 18.73 2.24 7.56
N ARG A 50 17.58 2.90 7.66
CA ARG A 50 17.31 4.08 8.48
C ARG A 50 15.96 3.96 9.16
N THR A 51 15.85 4.56 10.33
CA THR A 51 14.58 4.76 11.02
C THR A 51 14.18 6.22 10.90
N LEU A 52 12.89 6.43 10.68
CA LEU A 52 12.23 7.72 10.61
C LEU A 52 11.18 7.78 11.71
N GLU A 53 11.21 8.86 12.47
CA GLU A 53 10.12 9.23 13.37
C GLU A 53 9.42 10.44 12.77
N ALA A 54 8.10 10.45 12.82
CA ALA A 54 7.28 11.52 12.27
C ALA A 54 6.22 11.95 13.27
N THR A 55 5.84 13.23 13.21
CA THR A 55 4.69 13.70 13.97
C THR A 55 3.41 13.19 13.30
N PRO A 56 2.31 13.01 14.05
CA PRO A 56 1.01 12.67 13.47
C PRO A 56 0.59 13.60 12.31
N GLU A 57 0.87 14.90 12.41
CA GLU A 57 0.53 15.90 11.39
C GLU A 57 1.20 15.63 10.05
N ALA A 58 2.40 15.04 10.05
CA ALA A 58 3.12 14.70 8.82
C ALA A 58 2.46 13.54 8.05
N VAL A 59 1.75 12.64 8.73
CA VAL A 59 1.13 11.45 8.13
C VAL A 59 -0.37 11.61 7.88
N LEU A 60 -1.05 12.50 8.62
CA LEU A 60 -2.50 12.70 8.51
C LEU A 60 -3.03 13.08 7.12
N PRO A 61 -2.32 13.87 6.29
CA PRO A 61 -2.75 14.14 4.91
C PRO A 61 -2.91 12.88 4.04
N PHE A 62 -2.22 11.79 4.40
CA PHE A 62 -2.26 10.51 3.70
C PHE A 62 -3.32 9.55 4.25
N LEU A 63 -4.09 9.97 5.27
CA LEU A 63 -5.16 9.15 5.85
C LEU A 63 -6.28 8.94 4.83
N ASN A 64 -6.51 7.67 4.49
CA ASN A 64 -7.63 7.30 3.62
C ASN A 64 -8.95 7.31 4.41
N GLU A 65 -9.62 8.46 4.42
CA GLU A 65 -10.90 8.66 5.09
C GLU A 65 -11.97 7.65 4.64
N ARG A 66 -11.99 7.27 3.35
CA ARG A 66 -12.95 6.28 2.83
C ARG A 66 -12.78 4.93 3.53
N SER A 67 -11.55 4.46 3.66
CA SER A 67 -11.25 3.17 4.29
C SER A 67 -11.50 3.22 5.79
N LEU A 68 -11.13 4.33 6.44
CA LEU A 68 -11.41 4.57 7.86
C LEU A 68 -12.91 4.43 8.15
N TYR A 69 -13.75 5.21 7.47
CA TYR A 69 -15.17 5.25 7.79
C TYR A 69 -15.89 3.93 7.48
N GLN A 70 -15.59 3.29 6.34
CA GLN A 70 -16.31 2.08 5.93
C GLN A 70 -15.79 0.80 6.58
N PHE A 71 -14.48 0.62 6.64
CA PHE A 71 -13.88 -0.66 7.06
C PHE A 71 -13.49 -0.66 8.54
N GLN A 72 -12.93 0.45 9.05
CA GLN A 72 -12.44 0.51 10.42
C GLN A 72 -13.55 0.91 11.40
N TRP A 73 -14.39 1.89 11.03
CA TRP A 73 -15.51 2.35 11.85
C TRP A 73 -16.85 1.70 11.49
N GLY A 74 -16.92 0.97 10.36
CA GLY A 74 -18.06 0.14 10.00
C GLY A 74 -19.29 0.88 9.46
N PHE A 75 -19.17 2.16 9.08
CA PHE A 75 -20.28 2.92 8.52
C PHE A 75 -20.69 2.37 7.16
N ARG A 76 -21.99 2.11 7.00
CA ARG A 76 -22.58 1.60 5.75
C ARG A 76 -23.13 2.75 4.92
N LYS A 77 -23.10 2.60 3.59
CA LYS A 77 -23.68 3.59 2.65
C LYS A 77 -25.20 3.74 2.77
N GLN A 78 -25.91 2.73 3.29
CA GLN A 78 -27.37 2.73 3.44
C GLN A 78 -28.13 3.12 2.16
N GLY A 79 -27.74 2.54 1.03
CA GLY A 79 -28.36 2.83 -0.27
C GLY A 79 -27.84 4.09 -0.97
N ARG A 80 -26.99 4.91 -0.34
CA ARG A 80 -26.31 6.04 -0.97
C ARG A 80 -25.26 5.58 -1.98
N SER A 81 -24.98 6.42 -2.97
CA SER A 81 -23.76 6.29 -3.78
C SER A 81 -22.51 6.46 -2.89
N LEU A 82 -21.33 6.09 -3.41
CA LEU A 82 -20.08 6.34 -2.68
C LEU A 82 -19.85 7.84 -2.49
N GLU A 83 -20.14 8.64 -3.51
CA GLU A 83 -19.92 10.08 -3.49
C GLU A 83 -20.81 10.76 -2.43
N ASP A 84 -22.11 10.45 -2.45
CA ASP A 84 -23.08 10.97 -1.46
C ASP A 84 -22.71 10.54 -0.04
N PHE A 85 -22.26 9.30 0.13
CA PHE A 85 -21.75 8.83 1.42
C PHE A 85 -20.55 9.65 1.89
N MET A 86 -19.60 9.97 1.01
CA MET A 86 -18.41 10.75 1.37
C MET A 86 -18.73 12.24 1.62
N VAL A 87 -19.73 12.81 0.95
CA VAL A 87 -20.26 14.15 1.26
C VAL A 87 -20.82 14.17 2.68
N TRP A 88 -21.71 13.22 2.99
CA TRP A 88 -22.28 13.05 4.33
C TRP A 88 -21.21 12.78 5.39
N ALA A 89 -20.25 11.88 5.12
CA ALA A 89 -19.19 11.54 6.07
C ALA A 89 -18.29 12.74 6.39
N ARG A 90 -18.04 13.63 5.43
CA ARG A 90 -17.29 14.87 5.69
C ARG A 90 -18.01 15.82 6.66
N GLN A 91 -19.34 15.79 6.69
CA GLN A 91 -20.16 16.60 7.60
C GLN A 91 -20.27 15.93 8.98
N GLU A 92 -20.59 14.64 9.02
CA GLU A 92 -20.92 13.94 10.27
C GLU A 92 -19.72 13.27 10.95
N LEU A 93 -18.83 12.64 10.17
CA LEU A 93 -17.76 11.78 10.72
C LEU A 93 -16.44 12.53 10.88
N ARG A 94 -16.16 13.51 10.02
CA ARG A 94 -14.92 14.30 10.10
C ARG A 94 -14.79 15.08 11.42
N PRO A 95 -15.85 15.64 12.03
CA PRO A 95 -15.76 16.21 13.38
C PRO A 95 -15.37 15.18 14.45
N VAL A 96 -15.88 13.94 14.34
CA VAL A 96 -15.50 12.84 15.24
C VAL A 96 -14.02 12.50 15.09
N LEU A 97 -13.54 12.38 13.84
CA LEU A 97 -12.12 12.16 13.55
C LEU A 97 -11.26 13.27 14.16
N ARG A 98 -11.64 14.54 13.98
CA ARG A 98 -10.92 15.68 14.58
C ARG A 98 -10.86 15.59 16.10
N ARG A 99 -11.97 15.23 16.76
CA ARG A 99 -12.00 15.05 18.22
C ARG A 99 -11.07 13.92 18.67
N MET A 100 -11.06 12.79 17.97
CA MET A 100 -10.16 11.67 18.30
C MET A 100 -8.70 12.06 18.12
N LEU A 101 -8.36 12.78 17.05
CA LEU A 101 -6.99 13.27 16.82
C LEU A 101 -6.56 14.27 17.89
N ALA A 102 -7.45 15.16 18.33
CA ALA A 102 -7.18 16.06 19.43
C ALA A 102 -6.89 15.32 20.74
N LEU A 103 -7.67 14.28 21.06
CA LEU A 103 -7.42 13.42 22.22
C LEU A 103 -6.08 12.69 22.11
N CYS A 104 -5.75 12.18 20.91
CA CYS A 104 -4.46 11.54 20.66
C CYS A 104 -3.28 12.51 20.86
N ALA A 105 -3.44 13.77 20.47
CA ALA A 105 -2.42 14.79 20.67
C ALA A 105 -2.31 15.20 22.15
N GLU A 106 -3.43 15.43 22.82
CA GLU A 106 -3.48 15.82 24.25
C GLU A 106 -2.89 14.76 25.17
N ASN A 107 -3.12 13.48 24.86
CA ASN A 107 -2.69 12.35 25.68
C ASN A 107 -1.44 11.65 25.13
N ASP A 108 -0.76 12.24 24.14
CA ASP A 108 0.46 11.71 23.53
C ASP A 108 0.34 10.22 23.10
N ILE A 109 -0.74 9.88 22.39
CA ILE A 109 -1.10 8.48 22.07
C ILE A 109 -0.40 7.96 20.80
N LEU A 110 -0.18 8.84 19.82
CA LEU A 110 0.27 8.43 18.48
C LEU A 110 1.74 8.82 18.26
N HIS A 111 2.59 7.80 18.06
CA HIS A 111 4.00 7.97 17.69
C HIS A 111 4.32 7.27 16.36
N PRO A 112 4.00 7.88 15.21
CA PRO A 112 4.34 7.31 13.90
C PRO A 112 5.84 7.10 13.75
N ARG A 113 6.24 5.86 13.47
CA ARG A 113 7.62 5.48 13.16
C ARG A 113 7.65 4.53 11.97
N ALA A 114 8.71 4.62 11.18
CA ALA A 114 8.94 3.74 10.05
C ALA A 114 10.43 3.41 9.94
N SER A 115 10.73 2.24 9.36
CA SER A 115 12.07 1.88 8.96
C SER A 115 12.09 1.69 7.44
N TYR A 116 13.10 2.23 6.79
CA TYR A 116 13.29 2.17 5.34
C TYR A 116 14.77 2.09 5.01
N GLY A 117 15.12 1.74 3.77
CA GLY A 117 16.51 1.70 3.37
C GLY A 117 16.69 1.44 1.90
N TYR A 118 17.94 1.56 1.47
CA TYR A 118 18.34 1.29 0.09
C TYR A 118 19.48 0.27 0.11
N TRP A 119 19.38 -0.75 -0.73
CA TRP A 119 20.39 -1.79 -0.90
C TRP A 119 20.69 -1.96 -2.38
N LYS A 120 21.92 -2.34 -2.68
CA LYS A 120 22.21 -2.81 -4.04
C LYS A 120 21.37 -4.06 -4.26
N ALA A 121 20.82 -4.19 -5.45
CA ALA A 121 20.00 -5.33 -5.80
C ALA A 121 20.28 -5.78 -7.23
N ALA A 122 20.07 -7.07 -7.50
CA ALA A 122 20.13 -7.65 -8.83
C ALA A 122 18.96 -8.63 -9.02
N GLY A 123 18.45 -8.71 -10.25
CA GLY A 123 17.49 -9.74 -10.63
C GLY A 123 18.20 -11.00 -11.10
N GLU A 124 17.92 -12.14 -10.47
CA GLU A 124 18.38 -13.46 -10.90
C GLU A 124 17.20 -14.35 -11.26
N GLY A 125 16.94 -14.54 -12.57
CA GLY A 125 15.72 -15.22 -13.01
C GLY A 125 14.48 -14.46 -12.53
N ASN A 126 13.68 -15.10 -11.66
CA ASN A 126 12.50 -14.51 -11.02
C ASN A 126 12.78 -13.95 -9.61
N ASP A 127 14.02 -14.04 -9.13
CA ASP A 127 14.40 -13.62 -7.80
C ASP A 127 14.97 -12.19 -7.78
N LEU A 128 14.73 -11.47 -6.68
CA LEU A 128 15.39 -10.21 -6.36
C LEU A 128 16.44 -10.48 -5.29
N VAL A 129 17.71 -10.43 -5.67
CA VAL A 129 18.85 -10.61 -4.78
C VAL A 129 19.24 -9.26 -4.21
N LEU A 130 19.26 -9.14 -2.88
CA LEU A 130 19.75 -7.95 -2.18
C LEU A 130 21.19 -8.18 -1.70
N PHE A 131 22.04 -7.18 -1.87
CA PHE A 131 23.41 -7.17 -1.35
C PHE A 131 23.46 -6.25 -0.14
N GLY A 132 23.94 -6.77 0.99
CA GLY A 132 24.06 -6.08 2.27
C GLY A 132 25.34 -6.46 2.99
#